data_AF-A0A1M4ZQK4-F1
#
_entry.id   AF-A0A1M4ZQK4-F1
#
_cell.length_a   1.000
_cell.length_b   1.000
_cell.length_c   1.000
_cell.angle_alpha   90.00
_cell.angle_beta   90.00
_cell.angle_gamma   90.00
#
_symmetry.space_group_name_H-M   'P 1'
#
loop_
_entity.id
_entity.type
_entity.pdbx_description
1 polymer ?
#
loop_
_entity_poly.entity_id
_entity_poly.type
_entity_poly.pdbx_seq_one_letter_code
_entity_poly.pdbx_strand_id
1 'polypeptide(L)'
;MNEENANAMELKLQYEKTISEVKKEFTQVFPQLKVEFCTTEEQNTVATHAIPDTTALGDITGVLKEGTVELTSTTPLKEIEKVLQQQYCLPVQICYMPA
;
A
#
# COMPACT_ATOMS: atom_id res chain seq x y z
N MET A 1 32.30 -3.34 -4.11
CA MET A 1 31.26 -3.92 -3.24
C MET A 1 30.60 -2.77 -2.52
N ASN A 2 29.49 -2.27 -3.05
CA ASN A 2 28.60 -1.38 -2.30
C ASN A 2 27.24 -2.06 -2.36
N GLU A 3 26.99 -2.95 -1.39
CA GLU A 3 25.64 -3.33 -1.02
C GLU A 3 25.01 -2.08 -0.41
N GLU A 4 24.52 -1.18 -1.28
CA GLU A 4 23.41 -0.32 -0.89
C GLU A 4 22.31 -1.30 -0.47
N ASN A 5 22.06 -1.38 0.84
CA ASN A 5 20.88 -2.04 1.39
C ASN A 5 19.66 -1.25 0.92
N ALA A 6 19.33 -1.39 -0.36
CA ALA A 6 18.02 -1.06 -0.87
C ALA A 6 17.08 -2.05 -0.17
N ASN A 7 16.33 -1.57 0.81
CA ASN A 7 15.24 -2.35 1.38
C ASN A 7 14.25 -2.57 0.24
N ALA A 8 14.31 -3.76 -0.35
CA ALA A 8 13.42 -4.22 -1.39
C ALA A 8 12.43 -5.22 -0.79
N MET A 9 11.16 -5.08 -1.12
CA MET A 9 10.13 -6.06 -0.79
C MET A 9 9.23 -6.34 -1.97
N GLU A 10 8.71 -7.55 -2.00
CA GLU A 10 7.67 -7.98 -2.92
C GLU A 10 6.34 -8.00 -2.17
N LEU A 11 5.51 -6.99 -2.40
CA LEU A 11 4.18 -6.94 -1.83
C LEU A 11 3.21 -7.77 -2.66
N LYS A 12 2.78 -8.91 -2.14
CA LYS A 12 1.77 -9.76 -2.77
C LYS A 12 0.37 -9.22 -2.50
N LEU A 13 -0.35 -8.89 -3.56
CA LEU A 13 -1.73 -8.41 -3.56
C LEU A 13 -2.63 -9.53 -4.03
N GLN A 14 -3.38 -10.11 -3.10
CA GLN A 14 -4.28 -11.24 -3.32
C GLN A 14 -5.68 -10.89 -2.85
N TYR A 15 -6.70 -11.47 -3.48
CA TYR A 15 -8.11 -11.11 -3.26
C TYR A 15 -8.53 -11.28 -1.81
N GLU A 16 -8.15 -12.40 -1.19
CA GLU A 16 -8.52 -12.77 0.19
C GLU A 16 -7.68 -12.09 1.26
N LYS A 17 -6.57 -11.45 0.87
CA LYS A 17 -5.65 -10.81 1.81
C LYS A 17 -6.32 -9.58 2.42
N THR A 18 -6.21 -9.43 3.73
CA THR A 18 -6.79 -8.28 4.42
C THR A 18 -5.90 -7.05 4.34
N ILE A 19 -6.51 -5.87 4.49
CA ILE A 19 -5.77 -4.61 4.63
C ILE A 19 -4.75 -4.69 5.78
N SER A 20 -5.12 -5.31 6.90
CA SER A 20 -4.23 -5.46 8.07
C SER A 20 -2.92 -6.20 7.72
N GLU A 21 -3.01 -7.23 6.90
CA GLU A 21 -1.86 -8.03 6.48
C GLU A 21 -0.94 -7.23 5.56
N VAL A 22 -1.53 -6.50 4.61
CA VAL A 22 -0.76 -5.60 3.72
C VAL A 22 -0.06 -4.50 4.52
N LYS A 23 -0.77 -3.83 5.42
CA LYS A 23 -0.21 -2.80 6.30
C LYS A 23 0.96 -3.35 7.11
N LYS A 24 0.80 -4.53 7.71
CA LYS A 24 1.83 -5.17 8.51
C LYS A 24 3.08 -5.50 7.70
N GLU A 25 2.93 -6.15 6.54
CA GLU A 25 4.06 -6.48 5.66
C GLU A 25 4.79 -5.22 5.19
N PHE A 26 4.04 -4.18 4.82
CA PHE A 26 4.60 -2.91 4.36
C PHE A 26 5.39 -2.20 5.47
N THR A 27 4.83 -2.07 6.68
CA THR A 27 5.50 -1.42 7.81
C THR A 27 6.69 -2.21 8.35
N GLN A 28 6.73 -3.54 8.18
CA GLN A 28 7.91 -4.34 8.53
C GLN A 28 9.16 -3.97 7.72
N VAL A 29 8.98 -3.56 6.46
CA VAL A 29 10.07 -3.20 5.55
C VAL A 29 10.32 -1.69 5.55
N PHE A 30 9.24 -0.91 5.65
CA PHE A 30 9.27 0.54 5.69
C PHE A 30 8.69 1.07 7.01
N PRO A 31 9.42 0.95 8.13
CA PRO A 31 8.90 1.28 9.47
C PRO A 31 8.55 2.77 9.65
N GLN A 32 9.13 3.64 8.83
CA GLN A 32 8.88 5.08 8.81
C GLN A 32 7.67 5.48 7.96
N LEU A 33 7.06 4.53 7.24
CA LEU A 33 5.94 4.74 6.35
C LEU A 33 4.71 3.96 6.82
N LYS A 34 3.54 4.49 6.48
CA LYS A 34 2.26 3.79 6.60
C LYS A 34 1.52 3.83 5.27
N VAL A 35 0.85 2.74 4.95
CA VAL A 35 -0.10 2.65 3.84
C VAL A 35 -1.52 2.65 4.42
N GLU A 36 -2.38 3.49 3.88
CA GLU A 36 -3.81 3.59 4.22
C GLU A 36 -4.65 3.28 2.99
N PHE A 37 -5.80 2.66 3.20
CA PHE A 37 -6.77 2.33 2.14
C PHE A 37 -8.02 3.18 2.36
N CYS A 38 -8.47 3.88 1.32
CA CYS A 38 -9.53 4.89 1.42
C CYS A 38 -10.63 4.64 0.38
N THR A 39 -11.90 4.94 0.68
CA THR A 39 -13.00 4.72 -0.29
C THR A 39 -13.10 5.79 -1.38
N THR A 40 -12.40 6.92 -1.26
CA THR A 40 -12.41 8.02 -2.24
C THR A 40 -10.99 8.52 -2.53
N GLU A 41 -10.72 8.88 -3.80
CA GLU A 41 -9.45 9.49 -4.25
C GLU A 41 -9.32 10.98 -3.86
N GLU A 42 -10.14 11.49 -2.93
CA GLU A 42 -10.06 12.89 -2.51
C GLU A 42 -8.82 13.11 -1.63
N GLN A 43 -7.75 13.57 -2.26
CA GLN A 43 -6.40 13.80 -1.70
C GLN A 43 -6.30 14.80 -0.53
N ASN A 44 -7.39 15.21 0.13
CA ASN A 44 -7.36 16.26 1.16
C ASN A 44 -8.20 16.02 2.42
N THR A 45 -8.86 14.87 2.58
CA THR A 45 -9.61 14.55 3.81
C THR A 45 -9.00 13.36 4.53
N VAL A 46 -8.04 13.67 5.41
CA VAL A 46 -7.50 12.71 6.37
C VAL A 46 -8.67 12.14 7.20
N ALA A 47 -8.80 10.82 7.19
CA ALA A 47 -9.51 9.97 8.17
C ALA A 47 -11.03 9.76 8.08
N THR A 48 -11.81 10.39 7.20
CA THR A 48 -13.27 10.12 7.15
C THR A 48 -13.68 8.88 6.34
N HIS A 49 -12.76 8.31 5.57
CA HIS A 49 -13.07 7.26 4.58
C HIS A 49 -12.11 6.07 4.63
N ALA A 50 -11.41 5.85 5.76
CA ALA A 50 -10.54 4.70 5.91
C ALA A 50 -11.34 3.39 5.89
N ILE A 51 -10.89 2.44 5.08
CA ILE A 51 -11.52 1.13 4.98
C ILE A 51 -11.09 0.28 6.19
N PRO A 52 -12.00 -0.49 6.81
CA PRO A 52 -11.65 -1.35 7.95
C PRO A 52 -10.50 -2.30 7.65
N ASP A 53 -9.55 -2.44 8.58
CA ASP A 53 -8.38 -3.29 8.39
C ASP A 53 -8.70 -4.78 8.18
N THR A 54 -9.90 -5.22 8.56
CA THR A 54 -10.42 -6.58 8.37
C THR A 54 -10.96 -6.83 6.96
N THR A 55 -11.13 -5.79 6.14
CA THR A 55 -11.64 -5.92 4.77
C THR A 55 -10.60 -6.58 3.87
N ALA A 56 -11.04 -7.54 3.06
CA ALA A 56 -10.20 -8.17 2.05
C ALA A 56 -9.96 -7.21 0.87
N LEU A 57 -8.79 -7.27 0.24
CA LEU A 57 -8.44 -6.37 -0.87
C LEU A 57 -9.44 -6.45 -2.03
N GLY A 58 -9.94 -7.66 -2.30
CA GLY A 58 -10.94 -7.91 -3.33
C GLY A 58 -12.27 -7.17 -3.08
N ASP A 59 -12.64 -7.01 -1.81
CA ASP A 59 -13.90 -6.38 -1.40
C ASP A 59 -13.84 -4.84 -1.44
N ILE A 60 -12.65 -4.25 -1.60
CA ILE A 60 -12.48 -2.79 -1.66
C ILE A 60 -13.11 -2.21 -2.92
N THR A 61 -12.79 -2.79 -4.08
CA THR A 61 -13.29 -2.32 -5.39
C THR A 61 -14.10 -3.36 -6.15
N GLY A 62 -14.07 -4.63 -5.75
CA GLY A 62 -14.67 -5.74 -6.48
C GLY A 62 -13.94 -6.13 -7.78
N VAL A 63 -12.92 -5.37 -8.18
CA VAL A 63 -12.19 -5.53 -9.45
C VAL A 63 -10.67 -5.55 -9.27
N LEU A 64 -10.20 -5.93 -8.07
CA LEU A 64 -8.78 -6.08 -7.76
C LEU A 64 -8.08 -6.90 -8.85
N LYS A 65 -6.97 -6.38 -9.36
CA LYS A 65 -6.04 -7.19 -10.15
C LYS A 65 -5.02 -7.77 -9.19
N GLU A 66 -4.94 -9.09 -9.06
CA GLU A 66 -3.95 -9.72 -8.19
C GLU A 66 -2.55 -9.66 -8.82
N GLY A 67 -1.51 -9.67 -7.99
CA GLY A 67 -0.13 -9.71 -8.46
C GLY A 67 0.87 -9.35 -7.37
N THR A 68 2.08 -9.00 -7.81
CA THR A 68 3.18 -8.67 -6.91
C THR A 68 3.74 -7.31 -7.28
N VAL A 69 3.86 -6.42 -6.30
CA VAL A 69 4.47 -5.11 -6.45
C VAL A 69 5.85 -5.15 -5.84
N GLU A 70 6.87 -4.92 -6.66
CA GLU A 70 8.23 -4.74 -6.18
C GLU A 70 8.39 -3.29 -5.68
N LEU A 71 8.73 -3.16 -4.41
CA LEU A 71 8.94 -1.89 -3.74
C LEU A 71 10.38 -1.80 -3.29
N THR A 72 11.07 -0.73 -3.66
CA THR A 72 12.43 -0.46 -3.18
C THR A 72 12.42 0.82 -2.36
N SER A 73 13.33 0.95 -1.40
CA SER A 73 13.52 2.18 -0.62
C SER A 73 13.89 3.39 -1.48
N THR A 74 14.33 3.16 -2.72
CA THR A 74 14.63 4.19 -3.71
C THR A 74 13.43 4.58 -4.57
N THR A 75 12.36 3.78 -4.58
CA THR A 75 11.16 4.07 -5.36
C THR A 75 10.43 5.27 -4.75
N PRO A 76 10.14 6.34 -5.50
CA PRO A 76 9.37 7.47 -4.99
C PRO A 76 7.97 7.04 -4.52
N LEU A 77 7.54 7.52 -3.34
CA LEU A 77 6.25 7.13 -2.75
C LEU A 77 5.06 7.34 -3.71
N LYS A 78 5.07 8.45 -4.43
CA LYS A 78 4.04 8.77 -5.43
C LYS A 78 3.96 7.75 -6.57
N GLU A 79 5.09 7.18 -6.96
CA GLU A 79 5.11 6.12 -7.99
C GLU A 79 4.52 4.82 -7.43
N ILE A 80 4.81 4.50 -6.16
CA ILE A 80 4.23 3.35 -5.48
C ILE A 80 2.70 3.48 -5.40
N GLU A 81 2.21 4.64 -4.90
CA GLU A 81 0.78 4.94 -4.83
C GLU A 81 0.12 4.81 -6.19
N LYS A 82 0.73 5.40 -7.22
CA LYS A 82 0.22 5.35 -8.59
C LYS A 82 0.14 3.93 -9.14
N VAL A 83 1.14 3.07 -8.87
CA VAL A 83 1.11 1.66 -9.28
C VAL A 83 -0.07 0.95 -8.61
N LEU A 84 -0.21 1.08 -7.30
CA LEU A 84 -1.29 0.45 -6.54
C LEU A 84 -2.68 0.92 -6.98
N GLN A 85 -2.84 2.22 -7.22
CA GLN A 85 -4.10 2.80 -7.68
C GLN A 85 -4.43 2.41 -9.12
N GLN A 86 -3.50 2.60 -10.06
CA GLN A 86 -3.79 2.46 -11.49
C GLN A 86 -3.67 1.02 -11.99
N GLN A 87 -2.69 0.26 -11.52
CA GLN A 87 -2.47 -1.11 -12.00
C GLN A 87 -3.31 -2.11 -11.22
N TYR A 88 -3.39 -1.96 -9.90
CA TYR A 88 -4.04 -2.92 -9.01
C TYR A 88 -5.47 -2.51 -8.62
N CYS A 89 -5.94 -1.32 -9.02
CA CYS A 89 -7.26 -0.80 -8.68
C CYS A 89 -7.47 -0.71 -7.16
N LEU A 90 -6.42 -0.32 -6.42
CA LEU A 90 -6.45 -0.16 -4.97
C LEU A 90 -6.35 1.34 -4.59
N PRO A 91 -7.39 1.92 -3.99
CA PRO A 91 -7.34 3.30 -3.53
C PRO A 91 -6.50 3.39 -2.26
N VAL A 92 -5.22 3.74 -2.42
CA VAL A 92 -4.24 3.80 -1.33
C VAL A 92 -3.65 5.18 -1.17
N GLN A 93 -3.15 5.47 0.03
CA GLN A 93 -2.33 6.63 0.34
C GLN A 93 -1.16 6.22 1.24
N ILE A 94 0.05 6.66 0.91
CA ILE A 94 1.28 6.40 1.66
C ILE A 94 1.71 7.69 2.34
N CYS A 95 1.85 7.63 3.66
CA CYS A 95 2.24 8.77 4.49
C CYS A 95 3.41 8.40 5.40
N TYR A 96 4.17 9.38 5.84
CA TYR A 96 5.13 9.20 6.93
C TYR A 96 4.39 8.96 8.25
N MET A 97 4.89 8.05 9.08
CA MET A 97 4.42 7.94 10.45
C MET A 97 4.92 9.17 11.23
N PRO A 98 4.04 9.87 11.98
CA PRO A 98 4.50 10.89 12.90
C PRO A 98 5.41 10.25 13.95
N ALA A 99 6.56 10.90 14.20
CA ALA A 99 7.54 10.49 15.21
C ALA A 99 6.99 10.60 16.64
#